data_AF-A0A929K3G5-F1
#
_entry.id   AF-A0A929K3G5-F1
#
_cell.length_a   1.000
_cell.length_b   1.000
_cell.length_c   1.000
_cell.angle_alpha   90.00
_cell.angle_beta   90.00
_cell.angle_gamma   90.00
#
_symmetry.space_group_name_H-M   'P 1'
#
loop_
_entity.id
_entity.type
_entity.pdbx_description
1 polymer ?
#
loop_
_entity_poly.entity_id
_entity_poly.type
_entity_poly.pdbx_seq_one_letter_code
_entity_poly.pdbx_strand_id
1 'polypeptide(L)' 'MKENKSKYAIMGILSMGPMSGYDIKKKFEQSLSYFWSESYGQIYPILKKLAQQGLATRSIERHEGKPDRHIYALT' A
#
# COMPACT_ATOMS: atom_id res chain seq x y z
N MET A 1 -4.15 21.08 -10.43
CA MET A 1 -3.38 19.85 -10.15
C MET A 1 -4.32 18.85 -9.49
N LYS A 2 -4.59 17.69 -10.11
CA LYS A 2 -5.40 16.65 -9.44
C LYS A 2 -4.55 16.05 -8.32
N GLU A 3 -4.88 16.43 -7.10
CA GLU A 3 -4.19 15.98 -5.90
C GLU A 3 -4.28 14.45 -5.78
N ASN A 4 -3.14 13.77 -5.59
CA ASN A 4 -3.05 12.30 -5.49
C ASN A 4 -3.60 11.83 -4.13
N LYS A 5 -4.91 11.98 -3.89
CA LYS A 5 -5.59 11.54 -2.65
C LYS A 5 -5.27 10.08 -2.32
N SER A 6 -5.21 9.23 -3.35
CA SER A 6 -4.87 7.81 -3.26
C SER A 6 -3.46 7.55 -2.73
N LYS A 7 -2.48 8.39 -3.10
CA LYS A 7 -1.11 8.31 -2.57
C LYS A 7 -1.10 8.61 -1.07
N TYR A 8 -1.71 9.72 -0.67
CA TYR A 8 -1.76 10.12 0.74
C TYR A 8 -2.55 9.14 1.58
N ALA A 9 -3.62 8.55 1.05
CA ALA A 9 -4.37 7.52 1.73
C ALA A 9 -3.50 6.26 1.97
N ILE A 10 -2.74 5.80 0.96
CA ILE A 10 -1.84 4.65 1.13
C ILE A 10 -0.74 4.96 2.14
N MET A 11 -0.16 6.16 2.09
CA MET A 11 0.82 6.59 3.09
C MET A 11 0.21 6.66 4.50
N GLY A 12 -1.04 7.11 4.65
CA GLY A 12 -1.76 7.12 5.93
C GLY A 12 -2.07 5.72 6.47
N ILE A 13 -2.29 4.73 5.60
CA ILE A 13 -2.40 3.33 6.04
C ILE A 13 -1.02 2.81 6.49
N LEU A 14 0.03 3.07 5.71
CA LEU A 14 1.39 2.63 6.02
C LEU A 14 2.00 3.33 7.24
N SER A 15 1.52 4.52 7.61
CA SER A 15 1.94 5.19 8.85
C SER A 15 1.44 4.46 10.10
N MET A 16 0.43 3.59 9.97
CA MET A 16 0.00 2.70 11.05
C MET A 16 0.94 1.51 11.25
N GLY A 17 1.85 1.26 10.32
CA GLY A 17 2.86 0.19 10.39
C GLY A 17 3.12 -0.51 9.05
N PRO A 18 4.17 -1.34 8.99
CA PRO A 18 4.48 -2.15 7.80
C PRO A 18 3.35 -3.11 7.46
N MET A 19 2.97 -3.17 6.18
CA MET A 19 1.85 -4.00 5.73
C MET A 19 2.10 -4.58 4.34
N SER A 20 1.49 -5.74 4.06
CA SER A 20 1.50 -6.26 2.70
C SER A 20 0.54 -5.49 1.79
N GLY A 21 0.80 -5.51 0.48
CA GLY A 21 -0.14 -4.91 -0.49
C GLY A 21 -1.57 -5.46 -0.38
N TYR A 22 -1.70 -6.73 0.03
CA TYR A 22 -2.98 -7.36 0.31
C TYR A 22 -3.66 -6.78 1.56
N ASP A 23 -2.92 -6.61 2.65
CA ASP A 23 -3.46 -6.04 3.90
C ASP A 23 -3.90 -4.60 3.71
N ILE A 24 -3.14 -3.82 2.93
CA ILE A 24 -3.47 -2.46 2.55
C ILE A 24 -4.80 -2.45 1.77
N LYS A 25 -4.94 -3.29 0.74
CA LYS A 25 -6.20 -3.43 -0.02
C LYS A 25 -7.37 -3.78 0.91
N LYS A 26 -7.18 -4.75 1.80
CA LYS A 26 -8.22 -5.18 2.75
C LYS A 26 -8.63 -4.04 3.69
N LYS A 27 -7.68 -3.26 4.22
CA LYS A 27 -7.98 -2.08 5.04
C LYS A 27 -8.72 -1.01 4.26
N PHE A 28 -8.39 -0.79 2.98
CA PHE A 28 -9.15 0.13 2.14
C PHE A 28 -10.61 -0.31 1.96
N GLU A 29 -10.82 -1.59 1.66
CA GLU A 29 -12.16 -2.17 1.52
C GLU A 29 -12.98 -2.06 2.82
N GLN A 30 -12.34 -2.17 3.98
CA GLN A 30 -13.01 -2.17 5.29
C GLN A 30 -13.20 -0.78 5.91
N SER A 31 -12.26 0.15 5.72
CA SER A 31 -12.19 1.39 6.52
C SER A 31 -12.23 2.67 5.69
N LEU A 32 -11.94 2.60 4.39
CA LEU A 32 -11.75 3.78 3.54
C LEU A 32 -12.47 3.65 2.19
N SER A 33 -13.45 2.76 2.06
CA SER A 33 -14.22 2.57 0.83
C SER A 33 -14.90 3.85 0.33
N TYR A 34 -15.33 4.71 1.26
CA TYR A 34 -15.90 6.04 0.95
C TYR A 34 -14.86 7.08 0.48
N PHE A 35 -13.60 6.93 0.90
CA PHE A 35 -12.51 7.86 0.55
C PHE A 35 -11.76 7.41 -0.72
N TRP A 36 -11.88 6.13 -1.07
CA TRP A 36 -11.21 5.54 -2.21
C TRP A 36 -12.11 5.61 -3.46
N SER A 37 -11.97 6.68 -4.22
CA SER A 37 -12.72 6.87 -5.49
C SER A 37 -12.07 6.20 -6.71
N GLU A 38 -10.88 5.59 -6.54
CA GLU A 38 -10.13 4.97 -7.62
C GLU A 38 -10.32 3.45 -7.69
N SER A 39 -9.87 2.81 -8.77
CA SER A 39 -9.84 1.35 -8.81
C SER A 39 -8.82 0.82 -7.79
N TYR A 40 -9.20 -0.20 -7.01
CA TYR A 40 -8.28 -0.92 -6.11
C TYR A 40 -7.03 -1.46 -6.85
N GLY A 41 -7.10 -1.61 -8.17
CA GLY A 41 -5.95 -1.94 -9.02
C GLY A 41 -4.84 -0.89 -8.99
N GLN A 42 -5.11 0.35 -8.57
CA GLN A 42 -4.11 1.42 -8.45
C GLN A 42 -3.27 1.32 -7.17
N ILE A 43 -3.64 0.48 -6.19
CA ILE A 43 -2.87 0.33 -4.95
C ILE A 43 -1.44 -0.14 -5.24
N TYR A 44 -1.28 -1.21 -6.02
CA TYR A 44 0.03 -1.78 -6.33
C TYR A 44 0.93 -0.84 -7.17
N PRO A 45 0.43 -0.18 -8.24
CA PRO A 45 1.17 0.87 -8.94
C PRO A 45 1.63 2.01 -8.02
N ILE A 46 0.76 2.49 -7.12
CA ILE A 46 1.11 3.57 -6.20
C ILE A 46 2.17 3.11 -5.19
N LEU A 47 2.04 1.91 -4.62
CA LEU A 47 3.05 1.34 -3.74
C LEU A 47 4.42 1.20 -4.42
N LYS A 48 4.42 0.73 -5.68
CA LYS A 48 5.64 0.66 -6.49
C LYS A 48 6.24 2.05 -6.72
N LYS A 49 5.41 3.05 -7.00
CA LYS A 49 5.86 4.45 -7.18
C LYS A 49 6.42 5.04 -5.89
N LEU A 50 5.78 4.79 -4.74
CA LEU A 50 6.29 5.21 -3.44
C LEU A 50 7.67 4.62 -3.16
N ALA A 51 7.85 3.33 -3.44
CA ALA A 51 9.14 2.67 -3.29
C ALA A 51 10.20 3.24 -4.25
N GLN A 52 9.85 3.47 -5.52
CA GLN A 52 10.75 4.09 -6.49
C GLN A 52 11.13 5.53 -6.12
N GLN A 53 10.24 6.26 -5.43
CA GLN A 53 10.49 7.60 -4.94
C GLN A 53 11.26 7.63 -3.62
N GLY A 54 11.62 6.48 -3.04
CA GLY A 54 12.28 6.39 -1.73
C GLY A 54 11.38 6.74 -0.55
N LEU A 55 10.08 6.93 -0.77
CA LEU A 55 9.10 7.29 0.26
C LEU A 55 8.59 6.06 1.05
N ALA A 56 8.86 4.87 0.53
CA ALA A 56 8.58 3.61 1.20
C ALA A 56 9.68 2.60 0.88
N THR A 57 9.91 1.67 1.78
CA THR A 57 10.72 0.47 1.55
C THR A 57 9.80 -0.69 1.14
N ARG A 58 10.37 -1.64 0.38
CA ARG A 58 9.71 -2.90 0.02
C ARG A 58 10.63 -4.06 0.39
N SER A 59 10.16 -4.94 1.26
CA SER A 59 10.83 -6.18 1.62
C SER A 59 10.00 -7.39 1.19
N ILE A 60 10.64 -8.55 1.13
CA ILE A 60 9.98 -9.82 0.85
C ILE A 60 10.07 -10.66 2.12
N GLU A 61 8.93 -10.96 2.71
CA GLU A 61 8.81 -11.96 3.76
C GLU A 61 8.52 -13.31 3.12
N ARG A 62 9.45 -14.25 3.29
CA ARG A 62 9.31 -15.63 2.82
C ARG A 62 8.86 -16.50 3.98
N HIS A 63 7.86 -17.31 3.73
CA HIS A 63 7.34 -18.28 4.70
C HIS A 63 7.38 -19.67 4.06
N GLU A 64 7.85 -20.66 4.82
CA GLU A 64 7.88 -22.04 4.35
C GLU A 64 6.47 -22.53 4.00
N GLY A 65 6.29 -23.03 2.78
CA GLY A 65 5.01 -23.53 2.29
C GLY A 65 3.95 -22.46 1.98
N LYS A 66 4.28 -21.15 1.98
CA LYS A 66 3.34 -20.07 1.61
C LYS A 66 3.92 -19.13 0.55
N PRO A 67 3.07 -18.43 -0.23
CA PRO A 67 3.54 -17.43 -1.18
C PRO A 67 4.30 -16.29 -0.51
N ASP A 68 5.34 -15.81 -1.20
CA ASP A 68 6.12 -14.63 -0.81
C ASP A 68 5.20 -13.42 -0.57
N ARG A 69 5.41 -12.74 0.55
CA ARG A 69 4.69 -11.50 0.89
C ARG A 69 5.57 -10.29 0.66
N HIS A 70 5.07 -9.36 -0.14
CA HIS A 70 5.69 -8.05 -0.29
C HIS A 70 5.20 -7.12 0.81
N ILE A 71 6.07 -6.82 1.77
CA ILE A 71 5.81 -5.88 2.84
C ILE A 71 6.31 -4.51 2.43
N TYR A 72 5.47 -3.51 2.66
CA TYR A 72 5.78 -2.11 2.44
C TYR A 72 5.81 -1.38 3.77
N ALA A 73 6.78 -0.49 3.97
CA ALA A 73 6.87 0.38 5.14
C ALA A 73 7.28 1.78 4.69
N LEU A 74 6.84 2.83 5.39
CA LEU A 74 7.37 4.17 5.12
C LEU A 74 8.87 4.24 5.51
N THR A 75 9.63 5.08 4.81
CA THR A 75 11.03 5.39 5.11
C THR A 75 11.10 6.47 6.17
#